data_AF-A0A212R5M2-F1
#
_entry.id   AF-A0A212R5M2-F1
#
_cell.length_a   1.000
_cell.length_b   1.000
_cell.length_c   1.000
_cell.angle_alpha   90.00
_cell.angle_beta   90.00
_cell.angle_gamma   90.00
#
_symmetry.space_group_name_H-M   'P 1'
#
loop_
_entity.id
_entity.type
_entity.pdbx_description
1 polymer ?
#
loop_
_entity_poly.entity_id
_entity_poly.type
_entity_poly.pdbx_seq_one_letter_code
_entity_poly.pdbx_strand_id
1 'polypeptide(L)'
;MSKVLDLVEKKAQGILNDYDRRPLPSNPKIIRWRNTAQWCRNTMAREGLLKSDSPRGIWEISERGRKALQEGKVSKCPCSLTPRP
;
A
#
# COMPACT_ATOMS: atom_id res chain seq x y z
N MET A 1 -12.42 9.16 3.23
CA MET A 1 -12.16 8.03 2.32
C MET A 1 -11.13 8.50 1.29
N SER A 2 -10.04 7.77 1.04
CA SER A 2 -9.06 8.13 0.01
C SER A 2 -9.43 7.43 -1.30
N LYS A 3 -9.73 8.18 -2.37
CA LYS A 3 -10.07 7.61 -3.70
C LYS A 3 -9.00 6.65 -4.22
N VAL A 4 -7.72 6.90 -3.89
CA VAL A 4 -6.60 6.04 -4.27
C VAL A 4 -6.71 4.66 -3.62
N LEU A 5 -7.13 4.56 -2.37
CA LEU A 5 -7.30 3.27 -1.72
C LEU A 5 -8.42 2.47 -2.39
N ASP A 6 -9.53 3.09 -2.76
CA ASP A 6 -10.62 2.39 -3.45
C ASP A 6 -10.17 1.84 -4.82
N LEU A 7 -9.27 2.54 -5.52
CA LEU A 7 -8.63 2.03 -6.74
C LEU A 7 -7.66 0.88 -6.48
N VAL A 8 -6.87 0.97 -5.41
CA VAL A 8 -5.96 -0.11 -4.99
C VAL A 8 -6.77 -1.36 -4.62
N GLU A 9 -7.90 -1.21 -3.94
CA GLU A 9 -8.79 -2.33 -3.57
C GLU A 9 -9.24 -3.10 -4.81
N LYS A 10 -9.68 -2.39 -5.85
CA LYS A 10 -10.10 -3.00 -7.12
C LYS A 10 -8.97 -3.80 -7.77
N LYS A 11 -7.74 -3.27 -7.75
CA LYS A 11 -6.56 -3.97 -8.30
C LYS A 11 -6.13 -5.17 -7.46
N ALA A 12 -6.33 -5.10 -6.14
CA ALA A 12 -5.93 -6.15 -5.20
C ALA A 12 -7.05 -7.16 -4.88
N GLN A 13 -8.23 -7.03 -5.50
CA GLN A 13 -9.42 -7.79 -5.11
C GLN A 13 -9.21 -9.31 -5.15
N GLY A 14 -8.44 -9.83 -6.11
CA GLY A 14 -8.10 -11.26 -6.20
C GLY A 14 -7.02 -11.74 -5.23
N ILE A 15 -6.41 -10.84 -4.47
CA ILE A 15 -5.34 -11.13 -3.50
C ILE A 15 -5.86 -11.01 -2.05
N LEU A 16 -6.79 -10.07 -1.82
CA LEU A 16 -7.37 -9.80 -0.51
C LEU A 16 -8.35 -10.90 -0.10
N ASN A 17 -8.15 -11.46 1.10
CA ASN A 17 -9.07 -12.44 1.67
C ASN A 17 -10.02 -11.80 2.72
N ASP A 18 -10.88 -12.62 3.32
CA ASP A 18 -11.82 -12.16 4.34
C ASP A 18 -11.14 -11.56 5.57
N TYR A 19 -9.97 -12.09 5.95
CA TYR A 19 -9.21 -11.58 7.09
C TYR A 19 -8.70 -10.15 6.82
N ASP A 20 -8.21 -9.89 5.62
CA ASP A 20 -7.76 -8.57 5.19
C ASP A 20 -8.90 -7.52 5.19
N ARG A 21 -10.13 -7.98 4.97
CA ARG A 21 -11.35 -7.15 4.97
C ARG A 21 -11.92 -6.90 6.35
N ARG A 22 -11.45 -7.58 7.39
CA ARG A 22 -11.91 -7.36 8.77
C ARG A 22 -11.38 -6.04 9.35
N PRO A 23 -12.10 -5.45 10.31
CA PRO A 23 -11.60 -4.32 11.07
C PRO A 23 -10.42 -4.72 11.98
N LEU A 24 -9.65 -3.73 12.40
CA LEU A 24 -8.62 -3.90 13.41
C LEU A 24 -9.23 -4.04 14.81
N PRO A 25 -8.75 -4.98 15.65
CA PRO A 25 -9.20 -5.10 17.04
C PRO A 25 -8.94 -3.84 17.86
N SER A 26 -7.83 -3.14 17.59
CA SER A 26 -7.46 -1.89 18.26
C SER A 26 -8.30 -0.69 17.83
N ASN A 27 -8.86 -0.71 16.62
CA ASN A 27 -9.74 0.34 16.13
C ASN A 27 -10.73 -0.23 15.10
N PRO A 28 -11.98 -0.51 15.50
CA PRO A 28 -12.99 -1.10 14.64
C PRO A 28 -13.35 -0.26 13.40
N LYS A 29 -13.02 1.03 13.37
CA LYS A 29 -13.27 1.92 12.23
C LYS A 29 -12.27 1.74 11.08
N ILE A 30 -11.16 1.04 11.33
CA ILE A 30 -10.07 0.86 10.36
C ILE A 30 -10.07 -0.57 9.83
N ILE A 31 -10.25 -0.71 8.52
CA ILE A 31 -10.10 -2.00 7.83
C ILE A 31 -8.63 -2.37 7.70
N ARG A 32 -8.27 -3.62 8.02
CA ARG A 32 -6.90 -4.13 8.05
C ARG A 32 -6.13 -3.83 6.77
N TRP A 33 -6.66 -4.23 5.61
CA TRP A 33 -5.96 -4.04 4.34
C TRP A 33 -5.71 -2.56 4.01
N ARG A 34 -6.61 -1.65 4.43
CA ARG A 34 -6.43 -0.20 4.21
C ARG A 34 -5.24 0.33 5.02
N ASN A 35 -5.11 -0.11 6.26
CA ASN A 35 -3.94 0.20 7.09
C ASN A 35 -2.66 -0.39 6.48
N THR A 36 -2.71 -1.64 6.03
CA THR A 36 -1.58 -2.32 5.36
C THR A 36 -1.14 -1.59 4.10
N ALA A 37 -2.08 -1.14 3.26
CA ALA A 37 -1.78 -0.36 2.05
C ALA A 37 -1.12 0.99 2.39
N GLN A 38 -1.57 1.66 3.45
CA GLN A 38 -0.96 2.91 3.92
C GLN A 38 0.48 2.70 4.41
N TRP A 39 0.73 1.61 5.15
CA TRP A 39 2.10 1.23 5.53
C TRP A 39 2.97 0.97 4.32
N CYS A 40 2.46 0.24 3.32
CA CYS A 40 3.22 0.00 2.10
C CYS A 40 3.57 1.30 1.37
N ARG A 41 2.64 2.26 1.28
CA ARG A 41 2.95 3.60 0.74
C ARG A 41 4.04 4.30 1.53
N ASN A 42 3.98 4.26 2.86
CA ASN A 42 4.98 4.89 3.71
C ASN A 42 6.37 4.30 3.44
N THR A 43 6.48 2.97 3.36
CA THR A 43 7.74 2.30 3.01
C THR A 43 8.23 2.70 1.63
N MET A 44 7.37 2.65 0.60
CA MET A 44 7.75 3.06 -0.76
C MET A 44 8.20 4.52 -0.84
N ALA A 45 7.60 5.41 -0.05
CA ALA A 45 8.04 6.81 0.03
C ALA A 45 9.41 6.93 0.72
N ARG A 46 9.64 6.20 1.81
CA ARG A 46 10.93 6.17 2.53
C ARG A 46 12.06 5.57 1.68
N GLU A 47 11.76 4.57 0.88
CA GLU A 47 12.70 3.96 -0.08
C GLU A 47 12.94 4.84 -1.32
N GLY A 48 12.21 5.95 -1.45
CA GLY A 48 12.31 6.86 -2.59
C GLY A 48 11.69 6.31 -3.87
N LEU A 49 10.82 5.31 -3.80
CA LEU A 49 10.05 4.78 -4.93
C LEU A 49 8.79 5.60 -5.23
N LEU A 50 8.18 6.15 -4.18
CA LEU A 50 7.14 7.18 -4.28
C LEU A 50 7.67 8.52 -3.79
N LYS A 51 7.10 9.62 -4.30
CA LYS A 51 7.36 10.96 -3.79
C LYS A 51 6.74 11.14 -2.40
N SER A 52 7.52 11.67 -1.46
CA SER A 52 7.09 11.95 -0.08
C SER A 52 6.31 13.25 0.03
N ASP A 53 6.57 14.20 -0.88
CA ASP A 53 6.04 15.56 -0.96
C ASP A 53 4.76 15.69 -1.80
N SER A 54 4.24 14.60 -2.35
CA SER A 54 2.97 14.63 -3.07
C SER A 54 1.79 15.08 -2.19
N PRO A 55 0.80 15.80 -2.75
CA PRO A 55 -0.38 16.23 -2.00
C PRO A 55 -1.14 15.07 -1.34
N ARG A 56 -1.86 15.37 -0.26
CA ARG A 56 -2.68 14.37 0.43
C ARG A 56 -3.67 13.72 -0.54
N GLY A 57 -3.69 12.39 -0.54
CA GLY A 57 -4.57 11.62 -1.41
C GLY A 57 -4.03 11.38 -2.82
N ILE A 58 -2.80 11.83 -3.13
CA ILE A 58 -2.10 11.54 -4.39
C ILE A 58 -0.89 10.66 -4.07
N TRP A 59 -0.74 9.56 -4.81
CA TRP A 59 0.43 8.70 -4.76
C TRP A 59 1.16 8.84 -6.09
N GLU A 60 2.28 9.54 -6.06
CA GLU A 60 3.07 9.82 -7.25
C GLU A 60 4.35 8.97 -7.24
N ILE A 61 4.61 8.29 -8.35
CA ILE A 61 5.84 7.53 -8.54
C ILE A 61 7.01 8.48 -8.76
N SER A 62 8.11 8.25 -8.06
CA SER A 62 9.35 9.00 -8.26
C SER A 62 10.06 8.52 -9.53
N GLU A 63 11.06 9.28 -9.99
CA GLU A 63 11.90 8.85 -11.10
C GLU A 63 12.64 7.55 -10.79
N ARG A 64 13.14 7.41 -9.56
CA ARG A 64 13.75 6.16 -9.07
C ARG A 64 12.74 5.00 -9.08
N GLY A 65 11.50 5.24 -8.70
CA GLY A 65 10.43 4.24 -8.76
C GLY A 65 10.14 3.77 -10.18
N ARG A 66 10.13 4.69 -11.16
CA ARG A 66 9.96 4.35 -12.59
C ARG A 66 11.10 3.47 -13.09
N LYS A 67 12.35 3.82 -12.78
CA LYS A 67 13.53 3.01 -13.12
C LYS A 67 13.47 1.63 -12.46
N ALA A 68 13.12 1.55 -11.18
CA ALA A 68 12.99 0.28 -10.47
C ALA A 68 11.95 -0.65 -11.10
N LEU A 69 10.82 -0.11 -11.62
CA LEU A 69 9.83 -0.89 -12.35
C LEU A 69 10.36 -1.40 -13.69
N GLN A 70 11.11 -0.57 -14.43
CA GLN A 70 11.72 -0.97 -15.70
C GLN A 70 12.77 -2.06 -15.52
N GLU A 71 13.55 -1.99 -14.44
CA GLU A 71 14.60 -2.97 -14.13
C GLU A 71 14.09 -4.23 -13.42
N GLY A 72 12.81 -4.29 -13.05
CA GLY A 72 12.24 -5.38 -12.26
C GLY A 72 12.74 -5.44 -10.81
N LYS A 73 13.43 -4.40 -10.33
CA LYS A 73 14.01 -4.31 -8.98
C LYS A 73 13.04 -3.66 -7.99
N VAL A 74 11.82 -4.18 -7.91
CA VAL A 74 10.86 -3.72 -6.90
C VAL A 74 11.10 -4.52 -5.63
N SER A 75 11.53 -3.85 -4.56
CA SER A 75 11.64 -4.43 -3.21
C SER A 75 10.30 -5.05 -2.79
N LYS A 76 10.34 -6.26 -2.22
CA LYS A 76 9.14 -6.86 -1.61
C LYS A 76 8.68 -5.97 -0.46
N CYS A 77 7.48 -5.40 -0.60
CA CYS A 77 6.94 -4.50 0.42
C CYS A 77 6.80 -5.29 1.74
N PRO A 78 7.36 -4.81 2.87
CA PRO A 78 7.38 -5.53 4.14
C PRO A 78 5.97 -5.77 4.71
N CYS A 79 4.93 -5.18 4.12
CA CYS A 79 3.54 -5.44 4.46
C CYS A 79 3.10 -6.89 4.16
N SER A 80 3.85 -7.66 3.37
CA SER A 80 3.62 -9.10 3.17
C SER A 80 4.14 -9.98 4.31
N LEU A 81 4.81 -9.40 5.32
CA LEU A 81 5.48 -10.14 6.40
C LEU A 81 4.63 -10.34 7.65
N THR A 82 3.43 -9.75 7.74
CA THR A 82 2.48 -10.16 8.78
C THR A 82 1.86 -11.50 8.36
N PRO A 83 2.02 -12.58 9.17
CA PRO A 83 1.38 -13.85 8.87
C PRO A 83 -0.13 -13.63 8.72
N ARG A 84 -0.67 -14.02 7.57
CA ARG A 84 -2.11 -14.19 7.42
C ARG A 84 -2.45 -15.51 8.13
N PRO A 85 -3.40 -15.53 9.07
CA PRO A 85 -3.87 -16.77 9.67
C PRO A 85 -4.49 -17.68 8.60
#